data_AF-Q2J5G8-F1
#
_entry.id   AF-Q2J5G8-F1
#
_cell.length_a   1.000
_cell.length_b   1.000
_cell.length_c   1.000
_cell.angle_alpha   90.00
_cell.angle_beta   90.00
_cell.angle_gamma   90.00
#
_symmetry.space_group_name_H-M   'P 1'
#
loop_
_entity.id
_entity.type
_entity.pdbx_description
1 polymer ?
#
loop_
_entity_poly.entity_id
_entity_poly.type
_entity_poly.pdbx_seq_one_letter_code
_entity_poly.pdbx_strand_id
1 'polypeptide(L)'
;MVSVDVGVSLPENRPVAGGCSRPIRLSGHIDHVDVGTGEVRRAFTSAGEPGGVLHVRCGNRRESACPACSAVYKRDARRLVLAGLAGGKGVPASVSDHPAWFVTLTAPSFGPVHSRRQRGGKTGPVRACHPRRGLCPHGKPAGCHERHHEADSRLGSPLCADCYAYGRSVVWNALVPRLWKATRDGTESAVAAAAGLTVAGLRRAARLSFVKVAEMQARGVVHLHVVIRVDGPDGPGSAPPAWAAGELVADALRGVLSVVAVPAPDPDALTLDTTAVADDGWAVRWGAQVDIRRIALEGPADVSRVSNYLAKYITKSAAAGGELDHPVRSLAALGRLTLPPHVRRLVETCWRLGHDPVFTTALDATLGRDSGDVPRLIRWAHTFGFGGHWLTKSRAYSTTFTALRTVRRVWSRTIGAAMAGRAPVDAFGRADGDPNTIVLGTWSYAGRGLHLGGHGGGSGPPDLPASRAAGSPVGPWRAER
;
A
#
# COMPACT_ATOMS: atom_id res chain seq x y z
N MET A 1 43.86 -3.80 14.54
CA MET A 1 43.38 -3.32 13.23
C MET A 1 42.17 -4.15 12.84
N VAL A 2 40.97 -3.62 13.05
CA VAL A 2 39.72 -4.32 12.73
C VAL A 2 39.38 -4.00 11.27
N SER A 3 39.44 -5.03 10.43
CA SER A 3 39.06 -4.94 9.01
C SER A 3 37.56 -4.62 8.93
N VAL A 4 37.23 -3.44 8.44
CA VAL A 4 35.86 -3.04 8.12
C VAL A 4 35.55 -3.65 6.76
N ASP A 5 34.72 -4.69 6.75
CA ASP A 5 34.20 -5.31 5.54
C ASP A 5 33.24 -4.34 4.84
N VAL A 6 33.81 -3.47 4.00
CA VAL A 6 33.05 -2.59 3.11
C VAL A 6 32.56 -3.48 1.98
N GLY A 7 31.35 -4.03 2.13
CA GLY A 7 30.70 -4.95 1.18
C GLY A 7 30.48 -4.36 -0.22
N VAL A 8 31.57 -4.17 -0.96
CA VAL A 8 31.62 -3.73 -2.34
C VAL A 8 31.84 -4.97 -3.17
N SER A 9 30.76 -5.61 -3.60
CA SER A 9 30.84 -6.70 -4.57
C SER A 9 31.45 -6.17 -5.87
N LEU A 10 32.50 -6.86 -6.35
CA LEU A 10 33.15 -6.64 -7.65
C LEU A 10 32.13 -6.63 -8.81
N PRO A 11 32.41 -5.95 -9.93
CA PRO A 11 31.49 -5.78 -11.06
C PRO A 11 30.88 -7.08 -11.60
N GLU A 12 31.67 -8.17 -11.56
CA GLU A 12 31.33 -9.47 -12.14
C GLU A 12 30.26 -10.24 -11.34
N ASN A 13 29.97 -9.83 -10.10
CA ASN A 13 29.03 -10.52 -9.21
C ASN A 13 27.78 -9.68 -8.85
N ARG A 14 27.52 -8.59 -9.59
CA ARG A 14 26.31 -7.79 -9.35
C ARG A 14 25.07 -8.52 -9.86
N PRO A 15 24.06 -8.74 -9.01
CA PRO A 15 22.84 -9.40 -9.45
C PRO A 15 22.12 -8.53 -10.48
N VAL A 16 21.72 -9.11 -11.61
CA VAL A 16 21.00 -8.45 -12.69
C VAL A 16 19.76 -7.72 -12.14
N ALA A 17 19.59 -6.47 -12.53
CA ALA A 17 18.55 -5.58 -12.01
C ALA A 17 18.47 -5.56 -10.46
N GLY A 18 19.60 -5.79 -9.78
CA GLY A 18 19.72 -5.84 -8.32
C GLY A 18 18.87 -6.93 -7.65
N GLY A 19 18.83 -8.12 -8.26
CA GLY A 19 18.20 -9.33 -7.71
C GLY A 19 16.69 -9.41 -7.98
N CYS A 20 16.20 -8.67 -8.97
CA CYS A 20 14.78 -8.68 -9.32
C CYS A 20 14.37 -10.07 -9.84
N SER A 21 13.29 -10.65 -9.29
CA SER A 21 12.83 -12.00 -9.67
C SER A 21 12.37 -12.11 -11.13
N ARG A 22 11.73 -11.06 -11.67
CA ARG A 22 11.22 -11.02 -13.05
C ARG A 22 11.44 -9.64 -13.68
N PRO A 23 12.69 -9.25 -14.00
CA PRO A 23 12.98 -7.92 -14.53
C PRO A 23 12.26 -7.67 -15.87
N ILE A 24 12.00 -6.40 -16.17
CA ILE A 24 11.51 -5.96 -17.48
C ILE A 24 12.72 -5.85 -18.39
N ARG A 25 12.62 -6.38 -19.60
CA ARG A 25 13.64 -6.24 -20.64
C ARG A 25 13.22 -5.14 -21.60
N LEU A 26 14.14 -4.23 -21.88
CA LEU A 26 13.94 -3.14 -22.83
C LEU A 26 15.02 -3.22 -23.92
N SER A 27 14.62 -3.08 -25.17
CA SER A 27 15.55 -2.86 -26.29
C SER A 27 15.52 -1.39 -26.69
N GLY A 28 16.67 -0.77 -26.91
CA GLY A 28 16.70 0.66 -27.19
C GLY A 28 18.04 1.33 -26.92
N HIS A 29 18.00 2.65 -26.84
CA HIS A 29 19.19 3.47 -26.68
C HIS A 29 18.88 4.76 -25.91
N ILE A 30 19.95 5.41 -25.45
CA ILE A 30 19.94 6.75 -24.90
C ILE A 30 20.84 7.62 -25.77
N ASP A 31 20.31 8.76 -26.18
CA ASP A 31 21.03 9.83 -26.86
C ASP A 31 21.18 11.03 -25.95
N HIS A 32 22.32 11.69 -26.06
CA HIS A 32 22.54 13.01 -25.52
C HIS A 32 22.52 14.00 -26.68
N VAL A 33 21.74 15.06 -26.52
CA VAL A 33 21.60 16.14 -27.50
C VAL A 33 22.20 17.39 -26.91
N ASP A 34 23.10 18.01 -27.65
CA ASP A 34 23.64 19.32 -27.34
C ASP A 34 22.58 20.40 -27.58
N VAL A 35 22.29 21.23 -26.58
CA VAL A 35 21.25 22.27 -26.67
C VAL A 35 21.65 23.40 -27.62
N GLY A 36 22.94 23.76 -27.68
CA GLY A 36 23.42 24.88 -28.48
C GLY A 36 23.63 24.52 -29.95
N THR A 37 24.11 23.30 -30.24
CA THR A 37 24.44 22.86 -31.60
C THR A 37 23.37 21.96 -32.21
N GLY A 38 22.53 21.31 -31.39
CA GLY A 38 21.61 20.27 -31.82
C GLY A 38 22.29 18.94 -32.16
N GLU A 39 23.62 18.81 -31.96
CA GLU A 39 24.34 17.57 -32.21
C GLU A 39 23.80 16.44 -31.33
N VAL A 40 23.62 15.25 -31.89
CA VAL A 40 23.12 14.07 -31.18
C VAL A 40 24.23 13.04 -31.09
N ARG A 41 24.56 12.59 -29.88
CA ARG A 41 25.52 11.50 -29.63
C ARG A 41 24.88 10.35 -28.87
N ARG A 42 25.14 9.13 -29.32
CA ARG A 42 24.70 7.92 -28.61
C ARG A 42 25.48 7.77 -27.31
N ALA A 43 24.78 7.86 -26.19
CA ALA A 43 25.35 7.65 -24.86
C ALA A 43 25.28 6.19 -24.42
N PHE A 44 24.24 5.46 -24.87
CA PHE A 44 24.03 4.05 -24.51
C PHE A 44 23.23 3.33 -25.59
N THR A 45 23.49 2.04 -25.80
CA THR A 45 22.64 1.15 -26.61
C THR A 45 22.52 -0.23 -25.94
N SER A 46 21.31 -0.79 -25.89
CA SER A 46 21.10 -2.13 -25.35
C SER A 46 21.66 -3.22 -26.26
N ALA A 47 21.95 -2.92 -27.53
CA ALA A 47 22.48 -3.90 -28.48
C ALA A 47 23.85 -4.48 -28.04
N GLY A 48 24.63 -3.71 -27.28
CA GLY A 48 25.90 -4.16 -26.69
C GLY A 48 25.76 -4.90 -25.37
N GLU A 49 24.56 -5.00 -24.80
CA GLU A 49 24.32 -5.69 -23.53
C GLU A 49 24.02 -7.18 -23.76
N PRO A 50 24.22 -8.05 -22.75
CA PRO A 50 23.86 -9.46 -22.83
C PRO A 50 22.41 -9.67 -23.27
N GLY A 51 22.24 -10.33 -24.42
CA GLY A 51 20.92 -10.58 -25.03
C GLY A 51 20.30 -9.35 -25.71
N GLY A 52 21.08 -8.30 -26.02
CA GLY A 52 20.62 -7.12 -26.75
C GLY A 52 19.61 -6.26 -25.98
N VAL A 53 19.51 -6.45 -24.67
CA VAL A 53 18.47 -5.84 -23.83
C VAL A 53 19.03 -5.25 -22.54
N LEU A 54 18.37 -4.19 -22.07
CA LEU A 54 18.55 -3.64 -20.74
C LEU A 54 17.54 -4.28 -19.77
N HIS A 55 18.03 -4.88 -18.68
CA HIS A 55 17.17 -5.37 -17.60
C HIS A 55 16.87 -4.28 -16.57
N VAL A 56 15.59 -3.91 -16.46
CA VAL A 56 15.08 -2.95 -15.49
C VAL A 56 14.30 -3.68 -14.40
N ARG A 57 14.43 -3.23 -13.16
CA ARG A 57 13.63 -3.73 -12.02
C ARG A 57 12.14 -3.70 -12.35
N CYS A 58 11.42 -4.78 -12.03
CA CYS A 58 9.97 -4.86 -12.28
C CYS A 58 9.11 -3.88 -11.47
N GLY A 59 9.66 -3.33 -10.39
CA GLY A 59 8.96 -2.39 -9.51
C GLY A 59 7.79 -2.99 -8.73
N ASN A 60 7.64 -4.32 -8.73
CA ASN A 60 6.58 -4.98 -7.98
C ASN A 60 6.80 -4.77 -6.47
N ARG A 61 5.77 -4.28 -5.80
CA ARG A 61 5.79 -3.97 -4.36
C ARG A 61 5.47 -5.17 -3.48
N ARG A 62 4.92 -6.25 -4.04
CA ARG A 62 4.53 -7.45 -3.28
C ARG A 62 5.75 -8.33 -3.08
N GLU A 63 5.99 -8.71 -1.83
CA GLU A 63 7.13 -9.53 -1.45
C GLU A 63 7.06 -10.94 -2.04
N SER A 64 5.86 -11.54 -2.06
CA SER A 64 5.57 -12.81 -2.73
C SER A 64 5.96 -12.80 -4.22
N ALA A 65 5.71 -11.70 -4.92
CA ALA A 65 6.03 -11.59 -6.35
C ALA A 65 7.48 -11.21 -6.65
N CYS A 66 8.10 -10.36 -5.82
CA CYS A 66 9.49 -9.94 -6.00
C CYS A 66 10.07 -9.37 -4.69
N PRO A 67 10.76 -10.20 -3.88
CA PRO A 67 11.34 -9.77 -2.61
C PRO A 67 12.29 -8.57 -2.76
N ALA A 68 13.14 -8.58 -3.79
CA ALA A 68 14.14 -7.54 -4.01
C ALA A 68 13.53 -6.17 -4.37
N CYS A 69 12.49 -6.13 -5.22
CA CYS A 69 11.82 -4.87 -5.56
C CYS A 69 10.91 -4.40 -4.42
N SER A 70 10.23 -5.33 -3.75
CA SER A 70 9.43 -5.02 -2.56
C SER A 70 10.29 -4.40 -1.46
N ALA A 71 11.46 -4.97 -1.15
CA ALA A 71 12.37 -4.42 -0.14
C ALA A 71 12.78 -2.96 -0.42
N VAL A 72 13.06 -2.62 -1.68
CA VAL A 72 13.34 -1.23 -2.07
C VAL A 72 12.14 -0.33 -1.87
N TYR A 73 10.95 -0.77 -2.31
CA TYR A 73 9.71 -0.04 -2.10
C TYR A 73 9.42 0.21 -0.60
N LYS A 74 9.56 -0.81 0.24
CA LYS A 74 9.37 -0.74 1.70
C LYS A 74 10.31 0.31 2.32
N ARG A 75 11.58 0.31 1.91
CA ARG A 75 12.58 1.31 2.35
C ARG A 75 12.20 2.73 1.93
N ASP A 76 11.75 2.92 0.68
CA ASP A 76 11.33 4.24 0.19
C ASP A 76 10.07 4.74 0.90
N ALA A 77 9.08 3.87 1.07
CA ALA A 77 7.86 4.17 1.80
C ALA A 77 8.16 4.56 3.26
N ARG A 78 9.08 3.84 3.94
CA ARG A 78 9.56 4.21 5.28
C ARG A 78 10.17 5.61 5.29
N ARG A 79 11.00 5.95 4.29
CA ARG A 79 11.62 7.28 4.20
C ARG A 79 10.60 8.38 3.94
N LEU A 80 9.56 8.12 3.13
CA LEU A 80 8.48 9.07 2.90
C LEU A 80 7.69 9.40 4.16
N VAL A 81 7.36 8.37 4.94
CA VAL A 81 6.62 8.54 6.20
C VAL A 81 7.48 9.30 7.21
N LEU A 82 8.74 8.87 7.40
CA LEU A 82 9.63 9.51 8.38
C LEU A 82 10.00 10.94 8.05
N ALA A 83 10.27 11.25 6.78
CA ALA A 83 10.58 12.61 6.38
C ALA A 83 9.44 13.58 6.73
N GLY A 84 8.19 13.10 6.70
CA GLY A 84 7.03 13.86 7.14
C GLY A 84 6.75 13.81 8.65
N LEU A 85 7.65 13.32 9.48
CA LEU A 85 7.48 13.34 10.94
C LEU A 85 8.72 13.87 11.66
N ALA A 86 9.90 13.67 11.10
CA ALA A 86 11.17 14.02 11.74
C ALA A 86 12.11 14.82 10.81
N GLY A 87 11.60 15.28 9.67
CA GLY A 87 12.38 16.04 8.69
C GLY A 87 13.32 15.18 7.84
N GLY A 88 14.09 15.87 6.99
CA GLY A 88 15.01 15.29 6.02
C GLY A 88 14.44 15.15 4.60
N LYS A 89 15.32 14.95 3.62
CA LYS A 89 14.96 14.80 2.18
C LYS A 89 14.10 15.96 1.64
N GLY A 90 14.43 17.19 2.06
CA GLY A 90 13.73 18.41 1.68
C GLY A 90 12.64 18.86 2.66
N VAL A 91 12.44 18.14 3.77
CA VAL A 91 11.55 18.57 4.86
C VAL A 91 12.40 19.14 6.01
N PRO A 92 12.06 20.31 6.60
CA PRO A 92 12.77 20.87 7.75
C PRO A 92 12.70 19.98 9.00
N ALA A 93 13.70 20.10 9.88
CA ALA A 93 13.73 19.35 11.13
C ALA A 93 12.61 19.75 12.09
N SER A 94 12.21 21.04 12.09
CA SER A 94 11.13 21.61 12.91
C SER A 94 9.76 20.93 12.73
N VAL A 95 9.58 20.13 11.67
CA VAL A 95 8.36 19.35 11.47
C VAL A 95 8.08 18.34 12.60
N SER A 96 9.10 17.99 13.40
CA SER A 96 8.93 17.16 14.61
C SER A 96 8.02 17.80 15.65
N ASP A 97 7.94 19.13 15.64
CA ASP A 97 7.21 19.91 16.63
C ASP A 97 5.74 20.10 16.22
N HIS A 98 5.38 19.68 15.01
CA HIS A 98 4.04 19.82 14.47
C HIS A 98 3.09 18.77 15.08
N PRO A 99 1.89 19.15 15.55
CA PRO A 99 0.91 18.22 16.09
C PRO A 99 0.58 17.12 15.08
N ALA A 100 0.72 15.87 15.51
CA ALA A 100 0.45 14.70 14.69
C ALA A 100 -0.28 13.60 15.46
N TRP A 101 -1.09 12.83 14.74
CA TRP A 101 -1.85 11.70 15.29
C TRP A 101 -1.71 10.49 14.39
N PHE A 102 -1.56 9.33 15.00
CA PHE A 102 -1.75 8.04 14.38
C PHE A 102 -3.19 7.58 14.57
N VAL A 103 -3.85 7.28 13.46
CA VAL A 103 -5.25 6.92 13.39
C VAL A 103 -5.40 5.55 12.75
N THR A 104 -6.08 4.62 13.41
CA THR A 104 -6.50 3.35 12.82
C THR A 104 -7.99 3.37 12.57
N LEU A 105 -8.37 3.28 11.29
CA LEU A 105 -9.75 3.20 10.83
C LEU A 105 -10.04 1.77 10.38
N THR A 106 -11.04 1.15 11.00
CA THR A 106 -11.37 -0.25 10.78
C THR A 106 -12.64 -0.40 9.95
N ALA A 107 -12.75 -1.51 9.21
CA ALA A 107 -14.02 -1.92 8.62
C ALA A 107 -15.00 -2.38 9.72
N PRO A 108 -16.33 -2.26 9.51
CA PRO A 108 -17.32 -2.89 10.36
C PRO A 108 -17.19 -4.43 10.32
N SER A 109 -17.98 -5.10 11.17
CA SER A 109 -18.12 -6.55 11.10
C SER A 109 -19.05 -6.93 9.94
N PHE A 110 -18.70 -7.97 9.20
CA PHE A 110 -19.56 -8.61 8.18
C PHE A 110 -20.02 -10.00 8.61
N GLY A 111 -19.78 -10.37 9.86
CA GLY A 111 -20.03 -11.71 10.39
C GLY A 111 -18.88 -12.18 11.29
N PRO A 112 -19.12 -13.17 12.17
CA PRO A 112 -18.09 -13.68 13.06
C PRO A 112 -17.02 -14.45 12.27
N VAL A 113 -15.75 -14.15 12.54
CA VAL A 113 -14.59 -14.80 11.92
C VAL A 113 -13.70 -15.45 12.97
N HIS A 114 -12.95 -16.46 12.57
CA HIS A 114 -11.88 -17.02 13.38
C HIS A 114 -10.84 -15.94 13.69
N SER A 115 -10.52 -15.76 14.97
CA SER A 115 -9.57 -14.75 15.42
C SER A 115 -8.69 -15.29 16.54
N ARG A 116 -7.43 -14.87 16.56
CA ARG A 116 -6.50 -15.15 17.65
C ARG A 116 -6.61 -14.04 18.67
N ARG A 117 -7.30 -14.30 19.78
CA ARG A 117 -7.47 -13.34 20.88
C ARG A 117 -6.40 -13.53 21.94
N GLN A 118 -5.75 -12.45 22.37
CA GLN A 118 -4.77 -12.44 23.47
C GLN A 118 -5.14 -11.38 24.51
N ARG A 119 -4.89 -11.66 25.79
CA ARG A 119 -5.07 -10.69 26.89
C ARG A 119 -3.71 -10.21 27.38
N GLY A 120 -3.44 -8.90 27.38
CA GLY A 120 -2.17 -8.35 27.88
C GLY A 120 -1.07 -8.23 26.80
N GLY A 121 -1.44 -8.11 25.52
CA GLY A 121 -0.49 -7.93 24.42
C GLY A 121 0.09 -9.25 23.88
N LYS A 122 1.23 -9.15 23.17
CA LYS A 122 1.82 -10.26 22.39
C LYS A 122 2.26 -11.46 23.25
N THR A 123 2.65 -11.21 24.50
CA THR A 123 3.09 -12.23 25.48
C THR A 123 1.93 -12.77 26.32
N GLY A 124 0.73 -12.21 26.15
CA GLY A 124 -0.46 -12.59 26.89
C GLY A 124 -1.02 -13.96 26.51
N PRO A 125 -1.73 -14.64 27.43
CA PRO A 125 -2.32 -15.95 27.15
C PRO A 125 -3.35 -15.87 26.02
N VAL A 126 -3.27 -16.84 25.11
CA VAL A 126 -4.23 -17.00 24.02
C VAL A 126 -5.57 -17.46 24.61
N ARG A 127 -6.64 -16.79 24.20
CA ARG A 127 -8.02 -17.04 24.62
C ARG A 127 -8.78 -17.81 23.54
N ALA A 128 -9.91 -18.40 23.95
CA ALA A 128 -10.86 -18.98 23.02
C ALA A 128 -11.25 -17.95 21.95
N CYS A 129 -11.29 -18.42 20.70
CA CYS A 129 -11.53 -17.63 19.51
C CYS A 129 -12.81 -16.79 19.62
N HIS A 130 -13.93 -17.45 19.86
CA HIS A 130 -15.25 -16.85 19.93
C HIS A 130 -16.15 -17.70 20.86
N PRO A 131 -16.11 -17.50 22.19
CA PRO A 131 -16.72 -18.41 23.18
C PRO A 131 -18.25 -18.26 23.30
N ARG A 132 -18.96 -18.21 22.17
CA ARG A 132 -20.42 -18.16 22.09
C ARG A 132 -20.97 -19.57 21.92
N ARG A 133 -22.01 -19.91 22.69
CA ARG A 133 -22.72 -21.20 22.60
C ARG A 133 -23.90 -21.12 21.62
N GLY A 134 -24.42 -22.27 21.22
CA GLY A 134 -25.58 -22.42 20.34
C GLY A 134 -25.23 -22.55 18.86
N LEU A 135 -26.26 -22.59 18.02
CA LEU A 135 -26.15 -22.70 16.56
C LEU A 135 -26.53 -21.37 15.90
N CYS A 136 -25.93 -21.09 14.75
CA CYS A 136 -26.39 -20.02 13.87
C CYS A 136 -27.66 -20.49 13.11
N PRO A 137 -28.37 -19.58 12.41
CA PRO A 137 -29.55 -19.94 11.61
C PRO A 137 -29.30 -21.03 10.54
N HIS A 138 -28.05 -21.25 10.14
CA HIS A 138 -27.64 -22.29 9.18
C HIS A 138 -27.24 -23.62 9.84
N GLY A 139 -27.53 -23.80 11.13
CA GLY A 139 -27.23 -25.03 11.87
C GLY A 139 -25.74 -25.24 12.23
N LYS A 140 -24.87 -24.26 11.97
CA LYS A 140 -23.43 -24.34 12.31
C LYS A 140 -23.16 -23.75 13.70
N PRO A 141 -22.09 -24.15 14.40
CA PRO A 141 -21.75 -23.57 15.71
C PRO A 141 -21.65 -22.03 15.66
N ALA A 142 -22.34 -21.35 16.58
CA ALA A 142 -22.34 -19.87 16.67
C ALA A 142 -21.03 -19.30 17.24
N GLY A 143 -20.11 -20.16 17.66
CA GLY A 143 -18.82 -19.81 18.24
C GLY A 143 -17.75 -20.86 17.99
N CYS A 144 -16.52 -20.52 18.35
CA CYS A 144 -15.36 -21.39 18.28
C CYS A 144 -14.62 -21.29 19.63
N HIS A 145 -14.51 -22.40 20.35
CA HIS A 145 -13.86 -22.44 21.67
C HIS A 145 -12.36 -22.73 21.60
N GLU A 146 -11.83 -22.98 20.40
CA GLU A 146 -10.42 -23.26 20.19
C GLU A 146 -9.54 -22.02 20.44
N ARG A 147 -8.27 -22.28 20.77
CA ARG A 147 -7.23 -21.26 20.96
C ARG A 147 -6.29 -21.31 19.75
N HIS A 148 -6.60 -20.51 18.73
CA HIS A 148 -5.81 -20.51 17.51
C HIS A 148 -4.36 -20.04 17.75
N HIS A 149 -3.41 -20.77 17.16
CA HIS A 149 -2.02 -20.34 17.04
C HIS A 149 -1.88 -19.28 15.93
N GLU A 150 -0.73 -18.61 15.84
CA GLU A 150 -0.55 -17.48 14.92
C GLU A 150 -0.61 -17.85 13.43
N ALA A 151 -0.24 -19.09 13.09
CA ALA A 151 -0.24 -19.60 11.72
C ALA A 151 -1.50 -20.40 11.36
N ASP A 152 -2.55 -20.38 12.19
CA ASP A 152 -3.78 -21.13 11.90
C ASP A 152 -4.45 -20.61 10.63
N SER A 153 -4.61 -21.50 9.64
CA SER A 153 -5.14 -21.18 8.31
C SER A 153 -6.60 -20.72 8.34
N ARG A 154 -7.33 -20.98 9.43
CA ARG A 154 -8.71 -20.50 9.60
C ARG A 154 -8.76 -19.02 9.96
N LEU A 155 -7.69 -18.41 10.47
CA LEU A 155 -7.73 -17.01 10.92
C LEU A 155 -8.24 -16.07 9.82
N GLY A 156 -9.27 -15.29 10.15
CA GLY A 156 -9.97 -14.39 9.23
C GLY A 156 -11.10 -15.04 8.44
N SER A 157 -11.17 -16.37 8.36
CA SER A 157 -12.30 -17.06 7.73
C SER A 157 -13.55 -17.01 8.62
N PRO A 158 -14.76 -16.98 8.04
CA PRO A 158 -15.98 -16.91 8.81
C PRO A 158 -16.27 -18.21 9.54
N LEU A 159 -16.84 -18.11 10.76
CA LEU A 159 -17.32 -19.29 11.50
C LEU A 159 -18.42 -20.02 10.72
N CYS A 160 -19.25 -19.27 10.00
CA CYS A 160 -20.22 -19.79 9.05
C CYS A 160 -20.17 -18.93 7.79
N ALA A 161 -19.78 -19.53 6.66
CA ALA A 161 -19.69 -18.83 5.38
C ALA A 161 -21.02 -18.19 4.96
N ASP A 162 -22.16 -18.79 5.29
CA ASP A 162 -23.47 -18.28 4.92
C ASP A 162 -23.97 -17.18 5.86
N CYS A 163 -23.37 -17.05 7.06
CA CYS A 163 -23.61 -15.90 7.93
C CYS A 163 -22.73 -14.69 7.58
N TYR A 164 -21.74 -14.84 6.70
CA TYR A 164 -20.82 -13.76 6.36
C TYR A 164 -21.36 -12.96 5.17
N ALA A 165 -21.53 -11.66 5.35
CA ALA A 165 -22.04 -10.73 4.35
C ALA A 165 -20.96 -10.41 3.29
N TYR A 166 -20.65 -11.39 2.44
CA TYR A 166 -19.62 -11.27 1.40
C TYR A 166 -19.88 -10.08 0.47
N GLY A 167 -21.12 -9.90 0.01
CA GLY A 167 -21.51 -8.80 -0.87
C GLY A 167 -21.18 -7.46 -0.26
N ARG A 168 -21.68 -7.21 0.95
CA ARG A 168 -21.41 -5.97 1.70
C ARG A 168 -19.92 -5.77 1.98
N SER A 169 -19.16 -6.84 2.20
CA SER A 169 -17.70 -6.76 2.44
C SER A 169 -16.90 -6.31 1.21
N VAL A 170 -17.21 -6.84 0.02
CA VAL A 170 -16.49 -6.48 -1.21
C VAL A 170 -16.88 -5.08 -1.69
N VAL A 171 -18.14 -4.67 -1.47
CA VAL A 171 -18.60 -3.31 -1.75
C VAL A 171 -17.97 -2.32 -0.78
N TRP A 172 -17.87 -2.66 0.50
CA TRP A 172 -17.13 -1.86 1.48
C TRP A 172 -15.69 -1.63 1.02
N ASN A 173 -14.96 -2.69 0.64
CA ASN A 173 -13.60 -2.59 0.10
C ASN A 173 -13.52 -1.67 -1.12
N ALA A 174 -14.47 -1.79 -2.06
CA ALA A 174 -14.52 -0.96 -3.25
C ALA A 174 -14.74 0.53 -2.92
N LEU A 175 -15.54 0.83 -1.89
CA LEU A 175 -15.93 2.17 -1.47
C LEU A 175 -15.00 2.81 -0.42
N VAL A 176 -14.02 2.09 0.15
CA VAL A 176 -13.01 2.66 1.08
C VAL A 176 -12.40 3.97 0.57
N PRO A 177 -11.98 4.10 -0.71
CA PRO A 177 -11.42 5.36 -1.20
C PRO A 177 -12.40 6.54 -1.12
N ARG A 178 -13.70 6.29 -1.37
CA ARG A 178 -14.76 7.30 -1.30
C ARG A 178 -15.08 7.65 0.15
N LEU A 179 -15.17 6.65 1.03
CA LEU A 179 -15.35 6.85 2.47
C LEU A 179 -14.20 7.66 3.08
N TRP A 180 -12.95 7.37 2.69
CA TRP A 180 -11.79 8.16 3.09
C TRP A 180 -11.88 9.62 2.62
N LYS A 181 -12.33 9.85 1.37
CA LYS A 181 -12.51 11.22 0.87
C LYS A 181 -13.54 11.97 1.72
N ALA A 182 -14.72 11.38 1.95
CA ALA A 182 -15.76 11.96 2.78
C ALA A 182 -15.26 12.23 4.21
N THR A 183 -14.49 11.30 4.79
CA THR A 183 -13.88 11.47 6.11
C THR A 183 -12.91 12.65 6.16
N ARG A 184 -12.02 12.78 5.17
CA ARG A 184 -11.05 13.88 5.09
C ARG A 184 -11.77 15.22 4.93
N ASP A 185 -12.73 15.29 4.01
CA ASP A 185 -13.48 16.52 3.73
C ASP A 185 -14.30 16.93 4.97
N GLY A 186 -14.97 15.98 5.62
CA GLY A 186 -15.69 16.21 6.88
C GLY A 186 -14.78 16.65 8.02
N THR A 187 -13.58 16.07 8.14
CA THR A 187 -12.60 16.46 9.16
C THR A 187 -12.11 17.89 8.94
N GLU A 188 -11.84 18.28 7.68
CA GLU A 188 -11.45 19.65 7.35
C GLU A 188 -12.55 20.65 7.72
N SER A 189 -13.82 20.34 7.40
CA SER A 189 -14.97 21.17 7.79
C SER A 189 -15.16 21.25 9.30
N ALA A 190 -15.07 20.12 10.01
CA ALA A 190 -15.24 20.07 11.46
C ALA A 190 -14.13 20.82 12.21
N VAL A 191 -12.88 20.70 11.76
CA VAL A 191 -11.75 21.46 12.31
C VAL A 191 -11.91 22.95 12.06
N ALA A 192 -12.35 23.35 10.85
CA ALA A 192 -12.61 24.76 10.55
C ALA A 192 -13.67 25.33 11.50
N ALA A 193 -14.80 24.65 11.66
CA ALA A 193 -15.86 25.08 12.56
C ALA A 193 -15.39 25.16 14.02
N ALA A 194 -14.69 24.14 14.51
CA ALA A 194 -14.17 24.11 15.88
C ALA A 194 -13.11 25.20 16.15
N ALA A 195 -12.39 25.64 15.11
CA ALA A 195 -11.43 26.74 15.19
C ALA A 195 -12.06 28.12 14.94
N GLY A 196 -13.39 28.22 14.74
CA GLY A 196 -14.06 29.49 14.44
C GLY A 196 -13.77 30.03 13.03
N LEU A 197 -13.42 29.16 12.08
CA LEU A 197 -13.02 29.51 10.72
C LEU A 197 -14.00 28.94 9.68
N THR A 198 -14.05 29.57 8.51
CA THR A 198 -14.57 28.90 7.30
C THR A 198 -13.55 27.89 6.79
N VAL A 199 -13.96 26.93 5.96
CA VAL A 199 -13.02 25.98 5.31
C VAL A 199 -11.96 26.72 4.49
N ALA A 200 -12.35 27.80 3.80
CA ALA A 200 -11.41 28.65 3.08
C ALA A 200 -10.44 29.38 4.03
N GLY A 201 -10.92 29.84 5.17
CA GLY A 201 -10.10 30.40 6.25
C GLY A 201 -9.10 29.38 6.80
N LEU A 202 -9.54 28.15 7.09
CA LEU A 202 -8.66 27.08 7.53
C LEU A 202 -7.55 26.82 6.51
N ARG A 203 -7.86 26.73 5.21
CA ARG A 203 -6.85 26.50 4.15
C ARG A 203 -5.82 27.63 4.01
N ARG A 204 -6.14 28.84 4.46
CA ARG A 204 -5.21 29.98 4.52
C ARG A 204 -4.40 30.02 5.81
N ALA A 205 -4.86 29.36 6.87
CA ALA A 205 -4.22 29.38 8.19
C ALA A 205 -3.43 28.11 8.51
N ALA A 206 -3.82 26.95 7.95
CA ALA A 206 -3.23 25.66 8.26
C ALA A 206 -3.41 24.65 7.13
N ARG A 207 -2.64 23.55 7.19
CA ARG A 207 -2.84 22.36 6.34
C ARG A 207 -2.95 21.10 7.18
N LEU A 208 -3.98 20.30 6.91
CA LEU A 208 -4.08 18.93 7.42
C LEU A 208 -3.35 18.00 6.43
N SER A 209 -2.07 17.80 6.67
CA SER A 209 -1.23 16.86 5.92
C SER A 209 -1.47 15.44 6.39
N PHE A 210 -1.39 14.47 5.48
CA PHE A 210 -1.55 13.07 5.86
C PHE A 210 -0.69 12.12 5.03
N VAL A 211 -0.41 10.95 5.61
CA VAL A 211 -0.06 9.73 4.87
C VAL A 211 -0.96 8.61 5.37
N LYS A 212 -1.53 7.85 4.45
CA LYS A 212 -2.36 6.68 4.73
C LYS A 212 -1.78 5.43 4.12
N VAL A 213 -1.94 4.34 4.84
CA VAL A 213 -1.57 3.00 4.43
C VAL A 213 -2.79 2.11 4.52
N ALA A 214 -3.13 1.40 3.45
CA ALA A 214 -4.14 0.37 3.48
C ALA A 214 -3.49 -0.95 3.88
N GLU A 215 -4.09 -1.69 4.81
CA GLU A 215 -3.70 -3.05 5.18
C GLU A 215 -4.86 -3.99 4.89
N MET A 216 -4.62 -5.10 4.18
CA MET A 216 -5.64 -6.13 4.00
C MET A 216 -5.60 -7.09 5.18
N GLN A 217 -6.67 -7.11 5.97
CA GLN A 217 -6.80 -8.03 7.09
C GLN A 217 -7.00 -9.47 6.59
N ALA A 218 -6.73 -10.45 7.45
CA ALA A 218 -6.91 -11.87 7.12
C ALA A 218 -8.34 -12.21 6.67
N ARG A 219 -9.34 -11.46 7.14
CA ARG A 219 -10.76 -11.56 6.71
C ARG A 219 -11.09 -10.91 5.36
N GLY A 220 -10.06 -10.54 4.59
CA GLY A 220 -10.21 -9.96 3.27
C GLY A 220 -10.83 -8.57 3.22
N VAL A 221 -10.77 -7.80 4.31
CA VAL A 221 -11.22 -6.39 4.33
C VAL A 221 -10.09 -5.45 4.71
N VAL A 222 -10.08 -4.28 4.08
CA VAL A 222 -9.06 -3.25 4.30
C VAL A 222 -9.21 -2.58 5.66
N HIS A 223 -8.10 -2.21 6.28
CA HIS A 223 -8.00 -1.21 7.35
C HIS A 223 -7.14 -0.05 6.86
N LEU A 224 -7.41 1.17 7.33
CA LEU A 224 -6.53 2.31 7.06
C LEU A 224 -5.75 2.69 8.32
N HIS A 225 -4.44 2.82 8.16
CA HIS A 225 -3.55 3.41 9.14
C HIS A 225 -3.08 4.75 8.61
N VAL A 226 -3.39 5.82 9.33
CA VAL A 226 -3.20 7.19 8.86
C VAL A 226 -2.37 7.95 9.87
N VAL A 227 -1.37 8.66 9.39
CA VAL A 227 -0.76 9.75 10.14
C VAL A 227 -1.37 11.04 9.62
N ILE A 228 -1.97 11.83 10.51
CA ILE A 228 -2.47 13.17 10.24
C ILE A 228 -1.55 14.14 10.98
N ARG A 229 -1.05 15.17 10.30
CA ARG A 229 -0.18 16.21 10.84
C ARG A 229 -0.76 17.57 10.48
N VAL A 230 -0.76 18.51 11.41
CA VAL A 230 -1.15 19.90 11.13
C VAL A 230 0.11 20.71 10.86
N ASP A 231 0.12 21.40 9.73
CA ASP A 231 1.17 22.35 9.33
C ASP A 231 0.61 23.77 9.25
N GLY A 232 1.49 24.76 9.16
CA GLY A 232 1.14 26.10 8.69
C GLY A 232 0.72 26.11 7.20
N PRO A 233 0.31 27.27 6.67
CA PRO A 233 -0.28 27.38 5.34
C PRO A 233 0.67 27.04 4.19
N ASP A 234 1.99 27.13 4.40
CA ASP A 234 3.00 26.77 3.40
C ASP A 234 3.49 25.32 3.52
N GLY A 235 2.90 24.54 4.43
CA GLY A 235 3.26 23.14 4.66
C GLY A 235 4.36 22.97 5.72
N PRO A 236 5.19 21.92 5.64
CA PRO A 236 6.00 21.45 6.78
C PRO A 236 7.11 22.39 7.24
N GLY A 237 7.40 23.45 6.50
CA GLY A 237 8.35 24.49 6.94
C GLY A 237 7.70 25.68 7.65
N SER A 238 6.36 25.70 7.74
CA SER A 238 5.60 26.76 8.37
C SER A 238 4.93 26.24 9.64
N ALA A 239 5.06 26.99 10.73
CA ALA A 239 4.55 26.59 12.04
C ALA A 239 3.02 26.45 12.03
N PRO A 240 2.47 25.43 12.70
CA PRO A 240 1.03 25.27 12.83
C PRO A 240 0.44 26.33 13.77
N PRO A 241 -0.85 26.67 13.61
CA PRO A 241 -1.51 27.59 14.52
C PRO A 241 -1.68 27.01 15.93
N ALA A 242 -1.69 27.87 16.95
CA ALA A 242 -1.70 27.46 18.36
C ALA A 242 -2.89 26.57 18.75
N TRP A 243 -4.07 26.79 18.15
CA TRP A 243 -5.26 25.96 18.41
C TRP A 243 -5.08 24.48 18.02
N ALA A 244 -4.11 24.18 17.14
CA ALA A 244 -3.82 22.81 16.71
C ALA A 244 -3.03 22.02 17.75
N ALA A 245 -2.47 22.68 18.78
CA ALA A 245 -1.66 22.03 19.79
C ALA A 245 -2.46 21.08 20.69
N GLY A 246 -3.75 21.33 20.91
CA GLY A 246 -4.63 20.53 21.77
C GLY A 246 -5.21 19.27 21.11
N GLU A 247 -6.36 18.81 21.59
CA GLU A 247 -7.10 17.65 21.07
C GLU A 247 -8.15 18.00 19.99
N LEU A 248 -8.29 19.29 19.64
CA LEU A 248 -9.33 19.78 18.71
C LEU A 248 -9.45 18.95 17.42
N VAL A 249 -8.32 18.62 16.80
CA VAL A 249 -8.30 17.82 15.56
C VAL A 249 -8.74 16.37 15.81
N ALA A 250 -8.32 15.79 16.93
CA ALA A 250 -8.73 14.44 17.31
C ALA A 250 -10.23 14.38 17.61
N ASP A 251 -10.77 15.36 18.32
CA ASP A 251 -12.20 15.44 18.65
C ASP A 251 -13.06 15.69 17.42
N ALA A 252 -12.66 16.61 16.54
CA ALA A 252 -13.31 16.84 15.26
C ALA A 252 -13.34 15.55 14.41
N LEU A 253 -12.22 14.82 14.38
CA LEU A 253 -12.14 13.54 13.67
C LEU A 253 -13.05 12.47 14.31
N ARG A 254 -13.10 12.34 15.65
CA ARG A 254 -14.01 11.42 16.35
C ARG A 254 -15.47 11.71 15.99
N GLY A 255 -15.86 12.99 16.01
CA GLY A 255 -17.21 13.43 15.63
C GLY A 255 -17.56 13.11 14.17
N VAL A 256 -16.62 13.29 13.24
CA VAL A 256 -16.84 12.94 11.83
C VAL A 256 -16.96 11.43 11.64
N LEU A 257 -16.10 10.64 12.31
CA LEU A 257 -16.10 9.18 12.18
C LEU A 257 -17.39 8.53 12.68
N SER A 258 -18.10 9.13 13.64
CA SER A 258 -19.37 8.59 14.15
C SER A 258 -20.54 8.75 13.18
N VAL A 259 -20.49 9.73 12.28
CA VAL A 259 -21.62 10.07 11.38
C VAL A 259 -21.33 9.81 9.90
N VAL A 260 -20.06 9.85 9.48
CA VAL A 260 -19.69 9.77 8.07
C VAL A 260 -20.17 8.46 7.44
N ALA A 261 -20.84 8.60 6.29
CA ALA A 261 -21.38 7.51 5.53
C ALA A 261 -21.29 7.81 4.03
N VAL A 262 -21.19 6.74 3.24
CA VAL A 262 -21.29 6.80 1.79
C VAL A 262 -22.44 5.87 1.38
N PRO A 263 -23.51 6.39 0.74
CA PRO A 263 -24.57 5.54 0.19
C PRO A 263 -23.96 4.46 -0.70
N ALA A 264 -24.53 3.26 -0.70
CA ALA A 264 -23.99 2.15 -1.47
C ALA A 264 -25.15 1.33 -2.07
N PRO A 265 -24.99 0.81 -3.29
CA PRO A 265 -25.97 -0.14 -3.83
C PRO A 265 -26.00 -1.37 -2.93
N ASP A 266 -27.20 -1.85 -2.59
CA ASP A 266 -27.35 -3.04 -1.76
C ASP A 266 -26.99 -4.29 -2.58
N PRO A 267 -25.92 -5.02 -2.22
CA PRO A 267 -25.50 -6.22 -2.95
C PRO A 267 -26.45 -7.42 -2.76
N ASP A 268 -27.43 -7.29 -1.87
CA ASP A 268 -28.41 -8.33 -1.52
C ASP A 268 -29.83 -7.98 -2.02
N ALA A 269 -30.05 -6.82 -2.65
CA ALA A 269 -31.38 -6.37 -3.14
C ALA A 269 -31.93 -7.17 -4.34
N LEU A 270 -31.23 -8.22 -4.78
CA LEU A 270 -31.65 -9.13 -5.84
C LEU A 270 -31.87 -10.54 -5.29
N THR A 271 -32.83 -10.69 -4.39
CA THR A 271 -33.55 -11.95 -4.19
C THR A 271 -35.02 -11.64 -3.86
N LEU A 272 -35.88 -11.78 -4.88
CA LEU A 272 -37.35 -11.80 -4.87
C LEU A 272 -38.08 -10.43 -4.92
N ASP A 273 -38.90 -10.30 -5.96
CA ASP A 273 -39.85 -9.22 -6.32
C ASP A 273 -39.31 -7.85 -6.75
N THR A 274 -39.38 -7.62 -8.06
CA THR A 274 -39.14 -6.35 -8.77
C THR A 274 -40.23 -5.29 -8.54
N THR A 275 -40.92 -5.33 -7.40
CA THR A 275 -41.93 -4.32 -7.01
C THR A 275 -41.62 -3.66 -5.66
N ALA A 276 -40.60 -4.12 -4.93
CA ALA A 276 -40.12 -3.45 -3.72
C ALA A 276 -38.87 -2.63 -4.04
N VAL A 277 -39.05 -1.32 -4.23
CA VAL A 277 -37.95 -0.36 -4.09
C VAL A 277 -37.49 -0.45 -2.64
N ALA A 278 -36.27 -0.94 -2.39
CA ALA A 278 -35.71 -0.95 -1.05
C ALA A 278 -35.49 0.51 -0.60
N ASP A 279 -36.46 1.06 0.15
CA ASP A 279 -36.51 2.47 0.55
C ASP A 279 -35.55 2.82 1.71
N ASP A 280 -34.80 1.84 2.25
CA ASP A 280 -33.93 2.01 3.42
C ASP A 280 -32.44 2.04 3.05
N GLY A 281 -32.08 2.70 1.95
CA GLY A 281 -30.76 2.71 1.31
C GLY A 281 -29.55 2.43 2.21
N TRP A 282 -28.86 1.30 1.97
CA TRP A 282 -27.65 0.92 2.72
C TRP A 282 -26.50 1.93 2.51
N ALA A 283 -25.69 2.13 3.54
CA ALA A 283 -24.51 2.98 3.48
C ALA A 283 -23.25 2.32 4.09
N VAL A 284 -22.11 2.56 3.46
CA VAL A 284 -20.78 2.19 3.94
C VAL A 284 -20.30 3.19 4.99
N ARG A 285 -19.91 2.67 6.16
CA ARG A 285 -19.38 3.41 7.32
C ARG A 285 -18.08 2.78 7.82
N TRP A 286 -17.38 3.49 8.70
CA TRP A 286 -16.30 2.90 9.50
C TRP A 286 -16.86 1.97 10.58
N GLY A 287 -16.04 1.02 11.02
CA GLY A 287 -16.36 0.20 12.18
C GLY A 287 -16.27 1.00 13.48
N ALA A 288 -16.92 0.50 14.53
CA ALA A 288 -16.95 1.17 15.84
C ALA A 288 -15.56 1.30 16.51
N GLN A 289 -14.59 0.48 16.11
CA GLN A 289 -13.22 0.56 16.63
C GLN A 289 -12.44 1.64 15.89
N VAL A 290 -12.25 2.78 16.57
CA VAL A 290 -11.40 3.88 16.16
C VAL A 290 -10.33 4.07 17.23
N ASP A 291 -9.07 4.07 16.81
CA ASP A 291 -7.92 4.33 17.67
C ASP A 291 -7.20 5.57 17.15
N ILE A 292 -7.21 6.66 17.93
CA ILE A 292 -6.55 7.93 17.64
C ILE A 292 -5.55 8.19 18.76
N ARG A 293 -4.27 8.17 18.43
CA ARG A 293 -3.17 8.39 19.37
C ARG A 293 -2.29 9.52 18.91
N ARG A 294 -2.03 10.48 19.80
CA ARG A 294 -1.06 11.54 19.53
C ARG A 294 0.33 10.95 19.33
N ILE A 295 1.07 11.51 18.37
CA ILE A 295 2.47 11.22 18.14
C ILE A 295 3.26 12.34 18.81
N ALA A 296 3.96 12.00 19.89
CA ALA A 296 4.96 12.87 20.51
C ALA A 296 6.35 12.36 20.12
N LEU A 297 7.20 13.27 19.63
CA LEU A 297 8.59 13.00 19.28
C LEU A 297 9.47 13.89 20.17
N GLU A 298 9.97 13.35 21.27
CA GLU A 298 10.84 14.09 22.20
C GLU A 298 12.32 13.88 21.86
N GLY A 299 12.62 12.99 20.91
CA GLY A 299 13.98 12.79 20.41
C GLY A 299 14.13 11.66 19.38
N PRO A 300 15.38 11.35 18.97
CA PRO A 300 15.67 10.35 17.93
C PRO A 300 15.16 8.93 18.21
N ALA A 301 15.04 8.57 19.50
CA ALA A 301 14.48 7.28 19.92
C ALA A 301 12.99 7.15 19.58
N ASP A 302 12.22 8.22 19.73
CA ASP A 302 10.80 8.24 19.39
C ASP A 302 10.57 8.15 17.89
N VAL A 303 11.41 8.84 17.10
CA VAL A 303 11.38 8.74 15.65
C VAL A 303 11.59 7.29 15.21
N SER A 304 12.54 6.59 15.83
CA SER A 304 12.81 5.18 15.56
C SER A 304 11.65 4.27 15.99
N ARG A 305 11.02 4.53 17.14
CA ARG A 305 9.86 3.79 17.65
C ARG A 305 8.64 3.96 16.74
N VAL A 306 8.29 5.20 16.39
CA VAL A 306 7.22 5.53 15.45
C VAL A 306 7.52 4.94 14.08
N SER A 307 8.78 4.98 13.64
CA SER A 307 9.21 4.34 12.40
C SER A 307 8.96 2.84 12.37
N ASN A 308 9.41 2.12 13.40
CA ASN A 308 9.28 0.67 13.49
C ASN A 308 7.81 0.27 13.62
N TYR A 309 7.03 1.07 14.35
CA TYR A 309 5.60 0.92 14.46
C TYR A 309 4.89 1.09 13.10
N LEU A 310 5.19 2.15 12.36
CA LEU A 310 4.62 2.43 11.04
C LEU A 310 5.12 1.44 9.97
N ALA A 311 6.35 0.94 10.09
CA ALA A 311 6.91 -0.05 9.18
C ALA A 311 6.08 -1.34 9.13
N LYS A 312 5.48 -1.76 10.25
CA LYS A 312 4.55 -2.91 10.28
C LYS A 312 3.43 -2.78 9.24
N TYR A 313 2.95 -1.56 9.03
CA TYR A 313 1.77 -1.28 8.21
C TYR A 313 2.15 -1.02 6.75
N ILE A 314 3.27 -0.33 6.52
CA ILE A 314 3.79 0.01 5.18
C ILE A 314 3.98 -1.23 4.28
N THR A 315 4.23 -2.39 4.88
CA THR A 315 4.68 -3.60 4.17
C THR A 315 3.64 -4.71 4.11
N LYS A 316 2.50 -4.57 4.80
CA LYS A 316 1.51 -5.63 4.94
C LYS A 316 0.44 -5.53 3.86
N SER A 317 0.85 -5.78 2.60
CA SER A 317 -0.08 -5.82 1.46
C SER A 317 -0.35 -7.25 0.99
N ALA A 318 -1.64 -7.59 0.97
CA ALA A 318 -2.30 -8.76 0.35
C ALA A 318 -2.08 -10.13 1.01
N ALA A 319 -3.09 -10.55 1.77
CA ALA A 319 -3.28 -11.89 2.27
C ALA A 319 -3.77 -12.80 1.13
N ALA A 320 -2.88 -13.64 0.59
CA ALA A 320 -3.17 -14.91 -0.11
C ALA A 320 -1.88 -15.40 -0.80
N GLY A 321 -0.82 -15.71 -0.02
CA GLY A 321 0.34 -16.54 -0.42
C GLY A 321 1.10 -16.26 -1.73
N GLY A 322 0.75 -15.21 -2.48
CA GLY A 322 1.18 -14.98 -3.86
C GLY A 322 0.16 -15.42 -4.94
N GLU A 323 -0.81 -16.28 -4.63
CA GLU A 323 -1.77 -16.83 -5.61
C GLU A 323 -2.67 -15.76 -6.25
N LEU A 324 -2.90 -14.64 -5.55
CA LEU A 324 -3.68 -13.49 -6.04
C LEU A 324 -2.80 -12.25 -6.32
N ASP A 325 -1.52 -12.44 -6.63
CA ASP A 325 -0.64 -11.33 -7.02
C ASP A 325 -1.00 -10.69 -8.38
N HIS A 326 -1.83 -11.37 -9.16
CA HIS A 326 -2.27 -10.95 -10.48
C HIS A 326 -3.81 -10.87 -10.58
N PRO A 327 -4.34 -10.01 -11.46
CA PRO A 327 -5.76 -9.97 -11.74
C PRO A 327 -6.29 -11.34 -12.17
N VAL A 328 -7.39 -11.76 -11.54
CA VAL A 328 -8.17 -12.93 -11.98
C VAL A 328 -8.90 -12.53 -13.24
N ARG A 329 -8.64 -13.21 -14.36
CA ARG A 329 -9.19 -12.87 -15.69
C ARG A 329 -10.38 -13.72 -16.11
N SER A 330 -10.64 -14.84 -15.43
CA SER A 330 -11.82 -15.68 -15.63
C SER A 330 -12.07 -16.56 -14.41
N LEU A 331 -13.31 -17.03 -14.22
CA LEU A 331 -13.63 -18.04 -13.21
C LEU A 331 -12.92 -19.37 -13.47
N ALA A 332 -12.67 -19.73 -14.74
CA ALA A 332 -11.85 -20.89 -15.08
C ALA A 332 -10.41 -20.75 -14.59
N ALA A 333 -9.82 -19.54 -14.68
CA ALA A 333 -8.50 -19.28 -14.10
C ALA A 333 -8.52 -19.37 -12.57
N LEU A 334 -9.59 -18.88 -11.93
CA LEU A 334 -9.80 -19.01 -10.48
C LEU A 334 -9.94 -20.47 -10.03
N GLY A 335 -10.59 -21.31 -10.84
CA GLY A 335 -10.73 -22.74 -10.58
C GLY A 335 -9.40 -23.50 -10.48
N ARG A 336 -8.34 -23.00 -11.13
CA ARG A 336 -6.99 -23.58 -11.08
C ARG A 336 -6.15 -23.14 -9.88
N LEU A 337 -6.61 -22.16 -9.10
CA LEU A 337 -5.89 -21.66 -7.94
C LEU A 337 -6.29 -22.43 -6.67
N THR A 338 -5.33 -22.87 -5.89
CA THR A 338 -5.58 -23.43 -4.56
C THR A 338 -5.74 -22.28 -3.57
N LEU A 339 -6.99 -21.90 -3.29
CA LEU A 339 -7.32 -20.80 -2.40
C LEU A 339 -8.11 -21.28 -1.18
N PRO A 340 -7.89 -20.69 0.01
CA PRO A 340 -8.79 -20.90 1.13
C PRO A 340 -10.25 -20.60 0.73
N PRO A 341 -11.25 -21.38 1.20
CA PRO A 341 -12.64 -21.23 0.78
C PRO A 341 -13.20 -19.79 0.96
N HIS A 342 -12.81 -19.11 2.05
CA HIS A 342 -13.21 -17.73 2.31
C HIS A 342 -12.67 -16.75 1.24
N VAL A 343 -11.39 -16.88 0.90
CA VAL A 343 -10.71 -16.06 -0.11
C VAL A 343 -11.34 -16.29 -1.48
N ARG A 344 -11.58 -17.55 -1.85
CA ARG A 344 -12.29 -17.93 -3.07
C ARG A 344 -13.67 -17.26 -3.15
N ARG A 345 -14.48 -17.36 -2.08
CA ARG A 345 -15.83 -16.80 -2.04
C ARG A 345 -15.85 -15.27 -2.13
N LEU A 346 -14.84 -14.56 -1.59
CA LEU A 346 -14.68 -13.11 -1.81
C LEU A 346 -14.47 -12.77 -3.29
N VAL A 347 -13.57 -13.50 -3.97
CA VAL A 347 -13.30 -13.30 -5.40
C VAL A 347 -14.55 -13.61 -6.23
N GLU A 348 -15.19 -14.75 -5.99
CA GLU A 348 -16.43 -15.15 -6.68
C GLU A 348 -17.55 -14.13 -6.46
N THR A 349 -17.66 -13.55 -5.27
CA THR A 349 -18.63 -12.49 -4.99
C THR A 349 -18.35 -11.22 -5.81
N CYS A 350 -17.08 -10.82 -5.93
CA CYS A 350 -16.69 -9.72 -6.83
C CYS A 350 -17.08 -10.00 -8.29
N TRP A 351 -16.92 -11.25 -8.75
CA TRP A 351 -17.31 -11.65 -10.10
C TRP A 351 -18.83 -11.62 -10.29
N ARG A 352 -19.60 -12.20 -9.36
CA ARG A 352 -21.06 -12.20 -9.39
C ARG A 352 -21.63 -10.78 -9.47
N LEU A 353 -21.26 -9.92 -8.52
CA LEU A 353 -21.74 -8.53 -8.49
C LEU A 353 -21.19 -7.71 -9.65
N GLY A 354 -19.97 -8.01 -10.11
CA GLY A 354 -19.35 -7.33 -11.22
C GLY A 354 -19.94 -7.69 -12.59
N HIS A 355 -20.71 -8.77 -12.69
CA HIS A 355 -21.45 -9.15 -13.91
C HIS A 355 -22.87 -8.58 -13.97
N ASP A 356 -23.36 -7.99 -12.88
CA ASP A 356 -24.66 -7.34 -12.83
C ASP A 356 -24.53 -5.88 -13.34
N PRO A 357 -25.12 -5.54 -14.51
CA PRO A 357 -24.99 -4.20 -15.10
C PRO A 357 -25.66 -3.11 -14.27
N VAL A 358 -26.77 -3.43 -13.58
CA VAL A 358 -27.51 -2.47 -12.75
C VAL A 358 -26.69 -2.16 -11.50
N PHE A 359 -26.21 -3.20 -10.83
CA PHE A 359 -25.36 -3.05 -9.64
C PHE A 359 -24.07 -2.30 -9.94
N THR A 360 -23.40 -2.63 -11.05
CA THR A 360 -22.13 -2.00 -11.44
C THR A 360 -22.30 -0.53 -11.79
N THR A 361 -23.36 -0.17 -12.50
CA THR A 361 -23.70 1.23 -12.81
C THR A 361 -23.96 2.02 -11.53
N ALA A 362 -24.74 1.48 -10.60
CA ALA A 362 -25.01 2.13 -9.32
C ALA A 362 -23.73 2.30 -8.45
N LEU A 363 -22.85 1.29 -8.45
CA LEU A 363 -21.56 1.36 -7.76
C LEU A 363 -20.64 2.42 -8.38
N ASP A 364 -20.60 2.51 -9.71
CA ASP A 364 -19.75 3.49 -10.41
C ASP A 364 -20.26 4.92 -10.25
N ALA A 365 -21.59 5.13 -10.26
CA ALA A 365 -22.21 6.41 -9.88
C ALA A 365 -21.81 6.83 -8.46
N THR A 366 -21.86 5.91 -7.49
CA THR A 366 -21.43 6.15 -6.10
C THR A 366 -19.95 6.53 -6.00
N LEU A 367 -19.11 5.90 -6.83
CA LEU A 367 -17.69 6.22 -6.95
C LEU A 367 -17.42 7.55 -7.67
N GLY A 368 -18.43 8.15 -8.30
CA GLY A 368 -18.35 9.41 -9.04
C GLY A 368 -17.57 9.27 -10.34
N ARG A 369 -17.83 8.20 -11.11
CA ARG A 369 -17.12 7.90 -12.35
C ARG A 369 -18.03 7.22 -13.37
N ASP A 370 -17.62 7.27 -14.62
CA ASP A 370 -18.25 6.50 -15.69
C ASP A 370 -17.87 5.01 -15.60
N SER A 371 -18.80 4.16 -16.02
CA SER A 371 -18.56 2.73 -16.23
C SER A 371 -17.53 2.54 -17.34
N GLY A 372 -16.55 1.66 -17.11
CA GLY A 372 -15.57 1.28 -18.14
C GLY A 372 -15.77 -0.14 -18.63
N ASP A 373 -15.06 -0.53 -19.69
CA ASP A 373 -15.18 -1.85 -20.36
C ASP A 373 -15.10 -3.05 -19.40
N VAL A 374 -14.32 -2.92 -18.33
CA VAL A 374 -14.20 -3.94 -17.28
C VAL A 374 -14.78 -3.39 -15.97
N PRO A 375 -15.87 -4.01 -15.47
CA PRO A 375 -16.44 -3.67 -14.18
C PRO A 375 -15.41 -3.71 -13.06
N ARG A 376 -15.56 -2.77 -12.12
CA ARG A 376 -14.51 -2.49 -11.14
C ARG A 376 -14.27 -3.65 -10.17
N LEU A 377 -15.34 -4.31 -9.73
CA LEU A 377 -15.24 -5.47 -8.85
C LEU A 377 -14.50 -6.62 -9.53
N ILE A 378 -14.71 -6.85 -10.84
CA ILE A 378 -13.95 -7.85 -11.61
C ILE A 378 -12.47 -7.44 -11.71
N ARG A 379 -12.21 -6.20 -12.13
CA ARG A 379 -10.83 -5.68 -12.29
C ARG A 379 -10.00 -5.84 -11.02
N TRP A 380 -10.62 -5.65 -9.86
CA TRP A 380 -9.97 -5.72 -8.54
C TRP A 380 -10.38 -6.94 -7.71
N ALA A 381 -10.88 -8.01 -8.35
CA ALA A 381 -11.33 -9.21 -7.63
C ALA A 381 -10.17 -9.88 -6.85
N HIS A 382 -8.95 -9.83 -7.41
CA HIS A 382 -7.72 -10.30 -6.76
C HIS A 382 -7.33 -9.52 -5.48
N THR A 383 -7.99 -8.38 -5.22
CA THR A 383 -7.88 -7.60 -3.99
C THR A 383 -9.25 -7.40 -3.32
N PHE A 384 -10.17 -8.35 -3.55
CA PHE A 384 -11.50 -8.40 -2.94
C PHE A 384 -12.30 -7.10 -3.13
N GLY A 385 -12.18 -6.49 -4.31
CA GLY A 385 -12.86 -5.25 -4.70
C GLY A 385 -12.07 -3.97 -4.37
N PHE A 386 -11.01 -4.04 -3.55
CA PHE A 386 -10.21 -2.86 -3.22
C PHE A 386 -9.33 -2.44 -4.40
N GLY A 387 -9.74 -1.37 -5.10
CA GLY A 387 -8.98 -0.78 -6.20
C GLY A 387 -8.18 0.48 -5.84
N GLY A 388 -7.92 0.71 -4.55
CA GLY A 388 -7.21 1.90 -4.08
C GLY A 388 -5.67 1.74 -4.05
N HIS A 389 -4.97 2.85 -3.84
CA HIS A 389 -3.54 2.81 -3.56
C HIS A 389 -3.29 2.34 -2.11
N TRP A 390 -2.29 1.47 -1.94
CA TRP A 390 -1.92 0.92 -0.63
C TRP A 390 -1.14 1.90 0.24
N LEU A 391 -0.52 2.91 -0.37
CA LEU A 391 0.09 4.03 0.32
C LEU A 391 -0.23 5.31 -0.45
N THR A 392 -0.70 6.33 0.24
CA THR A 392 -1.04 7.64 -0.33
C THR A 392 -0.69 8.71 0.67
N LYS A 393 -0.19 9.86 0.22
CA LYS A 393 0.05 11.02 1.08
C LYS A 393 -0.49 12.29 0.44
N SER A 394 -0.74 13.32 1.26
CA SER A 394 -0.95 14.68 0.75
C SER A 394 0.32 15.19 0.08
N ARG A 395 0.16 16.18 -0.82
CA ARG A 395 1.27 16.71 -1.63
C ARG A 395 2.40 17.24 -0.74
N ALA A 396 2.07 18.05 0.27
CA ALA A 396 3.02 18.70 1.17
C ALA A 396 3.49 17.85 2.37
N TYR A 397 3.05 16.58 2.50
CA TYR A 397 3.42 15.77 3.66
C TYR A 397 4.94 15.54 3.77
N SER A 398 5.59 15.20 2.65
CA SER A 398 7.03 14.91 2.55
C SER A 398 7.51 14.85 1.09
N THR A 399 8.74 14.36 0.85
CA THR A 399 9.33 14.09 -0.48
C THR A 399 8.51 13.09 -1.34
N THR A 400 8.96 12.66 -2.51
CA THR A 400 8.22 11.73 -3.39
C THR A 400 8.99 10.46 -3.72
N PHE A 401 8.28 9.37 -4.08
CA PHE A 401 8.94 8.16 -4.62
C PHE A 401 9.77 8.49 -5.86
N THR A 402 9.36 9.45 -6.68
CA THR A 402 10.12 9.89 -7.85
C THR A 402 11.43 10.54 -7.43
N ALA A 403 11.41 11.49 -6.49
CA ALA A 403 12.62 12.11 -5.96
C ALA A 403 13.59 11.07 -5.36
N LEU A 404 13.07 10.12 -4.57
CA LEU A 404 13.89 9.05 -3.98
C LEU A 404 14.53 8.13 -5.06
N ARG A 405 13.77 7.79 -6.12
CA ARG A 405 14.30 7.04 -7.26
C ARG A 405 15.35 7.82 -8.04
N THR A 406 15.16 9.12 -8.24
CA THR A 406 16.11 10.00 -8.91
C THR A 406 17.43 10.06 -8.14
N VAL A 407 17.38 10.33 -6.83
CA VAL A 407 18.59 10.35 -5.97
C VAL A 407 19.34 9.03 -6.05
N ARG A 408 18.62 7.89 -5.99
CA ARG A 408 19.25 6.57 -6.13
C ARG A 408 19.90 6.37 -7.50
N ARG A 409 19.23 6.80 -8.58
CA ARG A 409 19.76 6.67 -9.95
C ARG A 409 21.06 7.46 -10.09
N VAL A 410 21.06 8.73 -9.66
CA VAL A 410 22.25 9.59 -9.68
C VAL A 410 23.37 8.93 -8.87
N TRP A 411 23.10 8.56 -7.61
CA TRP A 411 24.08 7.88 -6.75
C TRP A 411 24.67 6.62 -7.39
N SER A 412 23.84 5.75 -7.97
CA SER A 412 24.31 4.53 -8.63
C SER A 412 25.25 4.83 -9.81
N ARG A 413 24.98 5.87 -10.60
CA ARG A 413 25.85 6.27 -11.71
C ARG A 413 27.15 6.91 -11.21
N THR A 414 27.05 7.84 -10.26
CA THR A 414 28.21 8.54 -9.70
C THR A 414 29.17 7.59 -9.00
N ILE A 415 28.67 6.68 -8.17
CA ILE A 415 29.51 5.66 -7.52
C ILE A 415 30.12 4.70 -8.55
N GLY A 416 29.37 4.30 -9.58
CA GLY A 416 29.92 3.46 -10.65
C GLY A 416 31.06 4.15 -11.40
N ALA A 417 30.94 5.45 -11.69
CA ALA A 417 31.99 6.25 -12.28
C ALA A 417 33.21 6.38 -11.34
N ALA A 418 32.98 6.76 -10.09
CA ALA A 418 34.03 6.92 -9.09
C ALA A 418 34.82 5.63 -8.84
N MET A 419 34.13 4.48 -8.76
CA MET A 419 34.78 3.17 -8.64
C MET A 419 35.63 2.79 -9.86
N ALA A 420 35.32 3.35 -11.03
CA ALA A 420 36.11 3.19 -12.26
C ALA A 420 37.17 4.31 -12.42
N GLY A 421 37.46 5.08 -11.36
CA GLY A 421 38.45 6.16 -11.38
C GLY A 421 38.08 7.35 -12.27
N ARG A 422 36.80 7.53 -12.61
CA ARG A 422 36.32 8.57 -13.53
C ARG A 422 35.21 9.41 -12.92
N ALA A 423 35.06 10.64 -13.40
CA ALA A 423 33.86 11.43 -13.16
C ALA A 423 32.72 10.96 -14.09
N PRO A 424 31.45 11.01 -13.65
CA PRO A 424 30.34 10.75 -14.55
C PRO A 424 30.23 11.93 -15.53
N VAL A 425 30.40 11.64 -16.81
CA VAL A 425 30.29 12.61 -17.91
C VAL A 425 29.25 12.17 -18.93
N ASP A 426 28.74 13.13 -19.67
CA ASP A 426 27.86 12.91 -20.80
C ASP A 426 28.64 12.52 -22.07
N ALA A 427 27.95 12.22 -23.19
CA ALA A 427 28.59 11.84 -24.45
C ALA A 427 29.39 12.98 -25.13
N PHE A 428 29.30 14.22 -24.62
CA PHE A 428 30.10 15.36 -25.04
C PHE A 428 31.29 15.63 -24.11
N GLY A 429 31.47 14.81 -23.06
CA GLY A 429 32.54 14.97 -22.08
C GLY A 429 32.25 16.00 -20.99
N ARG A 430 31.02 16.52 -20.90
CA ARG A 430 30.60 17.47 -19.85
C ARG A 430 30.19 16.72 -18.60
N ALA A 431 30.13 17.41 -17.46
CA ALA A 431 29.67 16.80 -16.21
C ALA A 431 28.23 16.25 -16.34
N ASP A 432 27.93 15.10 -15.71
CA ASP A 432 26.58 14.52 -15.69
C ASP A 432 25.55 15.53 -15.17
N GLY A 433 24.52 15.80 -15.97
CA GLY A 433 23.48 16.79 -15.66
C GLY A 433 23.81 18.22 -16.12
N ASP A 434 24.79 18.41 -17.00
CA ASP A 434 25.05 19.70 -17.64
C ASP A 434 23.78 20.27 -18.29
N PRO A 435 23.44 21.56 -18.05
CA PRO A 435 22.23 22.17 -18.59
C PRO A 435 22.21 22.25 -20.12
N ASN A 436 23.36 22.15 -20.79
CA ASN A 436 23.47 22.13 -22.25
C ASN A 436 23.31 20.73 -22.85
N THR A 437 22.93 19.73 -22.05
CA THR A 437 22.71 18.36 -22.52
C THR A 437 21.32 17.86 -22.20
N ILE A 438 20.57 17.53 -23.25
CA ILE A 438 19.26 16.87 -23.14
C ILE A 438 19.45 15.36 -23.31
N VAL A 439 18.84 14.58 -22.40
CA VAL A 439 18.87 13.12 -22.46
C VAL A 439 17.57 12.59 -23.07
N LEU A 440 17.67 11.95 -24.23
CA LEU A 440 16.55 11.30 -24.93
C LEU A 440 16.69 9.78 -24.85
N GLY A 441 15.62 9.09 -24.47
CA GLY A 441 15.61 7.63 -24.38
C GLY A 441 14.57 7.03 -25.30
N THR A 442 15.00 6.18 -26.23
CA THR A 442 14.12 5.42 -27.12
C THR A 442 14.11 3.98 -26.67
N TRP A 443 12.97 3.48 -26.20
CA TRP A 443 12.87 2.14 -25.62
C TRP A 443 11.62 1.41 -26.12
N SER A 444 11.79 0.14 -26.49
CA SER A 444 10.71 -0.80 -26.76
C SER A 444 10.72 -1.93 -25.73
N TYR A 445 9.52 -2.42 -25.40
CA TYR A 445 9.37 -3.54 -24.47
C TYR A 445 9.80 -4.85 -25.15
N ALA A 446 10.85 -5.49 -24.65
CA ALA A 446 11.41 -6.73 -25.17
C ALA A 446 11.02 -7.97 -24.33
N GLY A 447 10.15 -7.82 -23.34
CA GLY A 447 9.63 -8.91 -22.51
C GLY A 447 9.97 -8.81 -21.02
N ARG A 448 9.85 -9.94 -20.32
CA ARG A 448 10.08 -10.07 -18.87
C ARG A 448 10.87 -11.33 -18.55
N GLY A 449 11.64 -11.30 -17.47
CA GLY A 449 12.49 -12.40 -17.03
C GLY A 449 13.96 -12.20 -17.39
N LEU A 450 14.83 -13.09 -16.90
CA LEU A 450 16.28 -12.99 -17.09
C LEU A 450 16.72 -13.37 -18.50
N HIS A 451 16.12 -14.41 -19.08
CA HIS A 451 16.52 -14.96 -20.39
C HIS A 451 15.52 -14.63 -21.47
N LEU A 452 15.99 -14.26 -22.67
CA LEU A 452 15.17 -14.26 -23.89
C LEU A 452 14.58 -15.67 -24.02
N GLY A 453 13.26 -15.80 -23.93
CA GLY A 453 12.63 -17.10 -24.14
C GLY A 453 12.93 -17.51 -25.57
N GLY A 454 13.63 -18.64 -25.76
CA GLY A 454 13.74 -19.26 -27.07
C GLY A 454 12.33 -19.51 -27.60
N HIS A 455 12.10 -19.19 -28.87
CA HIS A 455 10.88 -19.57 -29.55
C HIS A 455 10.73 -21.10 -29.50
N GLY A 456 9.71 -21.60 -28.79
CA GLY A 456 9.31 -23.01 -28.86
C GLY A 456 8.69 -23.55 -27.58
N GLY A 457 7.37 -23.81 -27.61
CA GLY A 457 6.69 -24.80 -26.78
C GLY A 457 6.46 -24.44 -25.31
N GLY A 458 5.20 -24.45 -24.88
CA GLY A 458 4.81 -24.25 -23.49
C GLY A 458 5.41 -25.29 -22.54
N SER A 459 6.48 -24.93 -21.86
CA SER A 459 6.82 -25.39 -20.51
C SER A 459 7.91 -24.47 -19.96
N GLY A 460 7.61 -23.73 -18.89
CA GLY A 460 8.62 -22.92 -18.21
C GLY A 460 9.64 -23.84 -17.52
N PRO A 461 10.95 -23.53 -17.55
CA PRO A 461 11.91 -24.27 -16.74
C PRO A 461 11.74 -23.91 -15.26
N PRO A 462 12.15 -24.81 -14.34
CA PRO A 462 11.69 -24.82 -12.96
C PRO A 462 12.21 -23.61 -12.18
N ASP A 463 11.39 -23.17 -11.23
CA ASP A 463 11.76 -22.18 -10.23
C ASP A 463 13.08 -22.59 -9.57
N LEU A 464 14.05 -21.68 -9.56
CA LEU A 464 15.21 -21.80 -8.69
C LEU A 464 14.69 -22.00 -7.26
N PRO A 465 15.22 -22.98 -6.49
CA PRO A 465 14.68 -23.28 -5.18
C PRO A 465 14.73 -22.04 -4.30
N ALA A 466 13.62 -21.76 -3.63
CA ALA A 466 13.54 -20.71 -2.63
C ALA A 466 14.67 -20.90 -1.63
N SER A 467 15.61 -19.94 -1.57
CA SER A 467 16.61 -19.90 -0.51
C SER A 467 15.88 -19.92 0.83
N ARG A 468 16.10 -20.99 1.61
CA ARG A 468 15.55 -21.14 2.96
C ARG A 468 15.76 -19.85 3.75
N ALA A 469 14.70 -19.35 4.38
CA ALA A 469 14.82 -18.29 5.36
C ALA A 469 15.78 -18.76 6.46
N ALA A 470 16.92 -18.09 6.60
CA ALA A 470 17.78 -18.27 7.76
C ALA A 470 16.96 -17.86 9.00
N GLY A 471 16.65 -18.84 9.85
CA GLY A 471 16.00 -18.63 11.13
C GLY A 471 16.88 -17.73 11.99
N SER A 472 16.31 -16.62 12.47
CA SER A 472 16.95 -15.79 13.48
C SER A 472 16.59 -16.36 14.85
N PRO A 473 17.55 -16.80 15.70
CA PRO A 473 17.24 -17.24 17.04
C PRO A 473 17.00 -16.00 17.91
N VAL A 474 15.73 -15.70 18.20
CA VAL A 474 15.38 -14.64 19.16
C VAL A 474 15.26 -15.29 20.53
N GLY A 475 16.33 -15.17 21.33
CA GLY A 475 16.32 -15.55 22.74
C GLY A 475 15.34 -14.69 23.56
N PRO A 476 14.75 -15.23 24.64
CA PRO A 476 13.78 -14.54 25.46
C PRO A 476 14.50 -13.56 26.41
N TRP A 477 14.08 -12.30 26.46
CA TRP A 477 14.50 -11.37 27.52
C TRP A 477 13.29 -10.82 28.29
N ARG A 478 13.43 -10.94 29.62
CA ARG A 478 12.53 -10.45 30.67
C ARG A 478 12.76 -8.96 30.85
N ALA A 479 11.70 -8.22 31.16
CA ALA A 479 11.78 -6.86 31.70
C ALA A 479 11.57 -6.95 33.21
N GLU A 480 12.54 -6.47 33.99
CA GLU A 480 12.31 -6.13 35.40
C GLU A 480 11.79 -4.69 35.48
N ARG A 481 10.64 -4.59 36.18
CA ARG A 481 9.90 -3.47 36.79
C ARG A 481 9.94 -2.09 36.12
#